data_AF-A0A540LIQ2-F1
#
_entry.id   AF-A0A540LIQ2-F1
#
_cell.length_a   1.000
_cell.length_b   1.000
_cell.length_c   1.000
_cell.angle_alpha   90.00
_cell.angle_beta   90.00
_cell.angle_gamma   90.00
#
_symmetry.space_group_name_H-M   'P 1'
#
loop_
_entity.id
_entity.type
_entity.pdbx_description
1 polymer ?
#
loop_
_entity_poly.entity_id
_entity_poly.type
_entity_poly.pdbx_seq_one_letter_code
_entity_poly.pdbx_strand_id
1 'polypeptide(L)'
;MGEWYLFQDLLKTESERVGSPVERVLDPEEANLFYVLFFSSLSLIVNPARPASGSEKPLYSDEENQVALIEWLESQEYWKRNNGRDHVIMALDPNALYKVIDKVKNCVLLVCDFGRLKEDQGSLVKDVIVPYSRLLRSVMILMPPLVTMRR
;
A
#
# COMPACT_ATOMS: atom_id res chain seq x y z
N MET A 1 -6.31 -1.31 -11.55
CA MET A 1 -5.81 -0.84 -10.24
C MET A 1 -4.37 -1.28 -10.13
N GLY A 2 -3.45 -0.39 -9.79
CA GLY A 2 -2.02 -0.69 -9.82
C GLY A 2 -1.58 -1.57 -8.66
N GLU A 3 -2.24 -1.37 -7.52
CA GLU A 3 -2.04 -2.10 -6.27
C GLU A 3 -2.21 -3.60 -6.50
N TRP A 4 -3.24 -3.97 -7.27
CA TRP A 4 -3.53 -5.36 -7.63
C TRP A 4 -2.44 -5.98 -8.51
N TYR A 5 -1.98 -5.27 -9.53
CA TYR A 5 -0.97 -5.81 -10.45
C TYR A 5 0.41 -5.94 -9.78
N LEU A 6 0.80 -5.01 -8.91
CA LEU A 6 2.02 -5.18 -8.12
C LEU A 6 1.87 -6.35 -7.14
N PHE A 7 0.80 -6.38 -6.33
CA PHE A 7 0.55 -7.47 -5.39
C PHE A 7 0.53 -8.84 -6.06
N GLN A 8 -0.15 -8.96 -7.21
CA GLN A 8 -0.22 -10.20 -7.94
C GLN A 8 1.12 -10.59 -8.56
N ASP A 9 1.89 -9.65 -9.11
CA ASP A 9 3.23 -9.97 -9.62
C ASP A 9 4.13 -10.55 -8.54
N LEU A 10 4.07 -9.95 -7.34
CA LEU A 10 4.81 -10.35 -6.16
C LEU A 10 4.41 -11.72 -5.61
N LEU A 11 3.17 -12.17 -5.84
CA LEU A 11 2.71 -13.51 -5.43
C LEU A 11 3.14 -14.65 -6.36
N LYS A 12 3.61 -14.35 -7.57
CA LYS A 12 4.08 -15.38 -8.52
C LYS A 12 5.29 -16.14 -7.97
N THR A 13 5.52 -17.34 -8.51
CA THR A 13 6.74 -18.10 -8.21
C THR A 13 7.97 -17.44 -8.83
N GLU A 14 9.16 -17.60 -8.23
CA GLU A 14 10.39 -17.01 -8.80
C GLU A 14 10.68 -17.52 -10.24
N SER A 15 10.27 -18.75 -10.57
CA SER A 15 10.29 -19.29 -11.94
C SER A 15 9.43 -18.53 -12.95
N GLU A 16 8.42 -17.77 -12.50
CA GLU A 16 7.56 -16.92 -13.33
C GLU A 16 8.00 -15.45 -13.32
N ARG A 17 8.99 -15.09 -12.48
CA ARG A 17 9.49 -13.73 -12.26
C ARG A 17 10.92 -13.54 -12.78
N VAL A 18 11.35 -14.38 -13.73
CA VAL A 18 12.70 -14.33 -14.33
C VAL A 18 13.00 -12.94 -14.90
N GLY A 19 14.04 -12.30 -14.39
CA GLY A 19 14.43 -10.93 -14.77
C GLY A 19 13.63 -9.82 -14.08
N SER A 20 12.84 -10.14 -13.04
CA SER A 20 12.24 -9.15 -12.16
C SER A 20 13.32 -8.31 -11.46
N PRO A 21 13.15 -6.98 -11.33
CA PRO A 21 14.07 -6.10 -10.60
C PRO A 21 13.88 -6.14 -9.07
N VAL A 22 13.04 -7.05 -8.57
CA VAL A 22 12.79 -7.32 -7.15
C VAL A 22 12.53 -8.80 -6.94
N GLU A 23 13.16 -9.42 -5.95
CA GLU A 23 12.99 -10.83 -5.56
C GLU A 23 12.08 -10.92 -4.32
N ARG A 24 11.20 -11.94 -4.24
CA ARG A 24 10.41 -12.14 -3.02
C ARG A 24 11.17 -13.03 -2.03
N VAL A 25 11.45 -12.49 -0.85
CA VAL A 25 12.00 -13.28 0.26
C VAL A 25 10.89 -13.74 1.22
N LEU A 26 11.10 -14.88 1.87
CA LEU A 26 10.23 -15.38 2.94
C LEU A 26 10.76 -15.03 4.34
N ASP A 27 12.08 -14.89 4.47
CA ASP A 27 12.74 -14.47 5.71
C ASP A 27 12.75 -12.93 5.80
N PRO A 28 12.14 -12.34 6.85
CA PRO A 28 12.18 -10.90 7.08
C PRO A 28 13.57 -10.33 7.39
N GLU A 29 14.52 -11.09 7.92
CA GLU A 29 15.89 -10.58 8.14
C GLU A 29 16.67 -10.41 6.84
N GLU A 30 16.32 -11.19 5.83
CA GLU A 30 16.90 -11.04 4.49
C GLU A 30 16.28 -9.84 3.72
N ALA A 31 15.19 -9.24 4.22
CA ALA A 31 14.50 -8.14 3.56
C ALA A 31 15.40 -6.91 3.33
N ASN A 32 15.21 -6.24 2.19
CA ASN A 32 15.65 -4.84 2.05
C ASN A 32 14.47 -3.86 2.13
N LEU A 33 13.27 -4.30 1.72
CA LEU A 33 12.06 -3.51 1.73
C LEU A 33 10.84 -4.38 2.12
N PHE A 34 9.92 -3.78 2.87
CA PHE A 34 8.66 -4.41 3.27
C PHE A 34 7.51 -3.82 2.44
N TYR A 35 6.83 -4.64 1.64
CA TYR A 35 5.65 -4.16 0.92
C TYR A 35 4.40 -4.22 1.80
N VAL A 36 3.83 -3.04 2.06
CA VAL A 36 2.59 -2.90 2.84
C VAL A 36 1.42 -2.87 1.88
N LEU A 37 0.61 -3.92 1.93
CA LEU A 37 -0.55 -4.08 1.06
C LEU A 37 -1.71 -3.19 1.50
N PHE A 38 -1.84 -2.03 0.86
CA PHE A 38 -2.98 -1.13 1.01
C PHE A 38 -3.60 -0.85 -0.37
N PHE A 39 -4.92 -0.98 -0.49
CA PHE A 39 -5.65 -0.79 -1.75
C PHE A 39 -6.36 0.56 -1.75
N SER A 40 -5.60 1.65 -1.98
CA SER A 40 -6.13 3.03 -1.98
C SER A 40 -7.36 3.20 -2.88
N SER A 41 -7.33 2.57 -4.05
CA SER A 41 -8.44 2.57 -5.01
C SER A 41 -9.66 1.77 -4.57
N LEU A 42 -9.52 0.77 -3.70
CA LEU A 42 -10.65 0.02 -3.12
C LEU A 42 -11.30 0.83 -2.00
N SER A 43 -10.51 1.38 -1.07
CA SER A 43 -10.96 2.24 0.03
C SER A 43 -11.92 3.34 -0.45
N LEU A 44 -11.60 4.03 -1.54
CA LEU A 44 -12.45 5.07 -2.13
C LEU A 44 -13.77 4.56 -2.75
N ILE A 45 -13.84 3.29 -3.16
CA ILE A 45 -15.07 2.66 -3.68
C ILE A 45 -15.97 2.20 -2.53
N VAL A 46 -15.39 1.63 -1.48
CA VAL A 46 -16.15 1.06 -0.35
C VAL A 46 -16.48 2.06 0.76
N ASN A 47 -15.89 3.26 0.73
CA ASN A 47 -16.18 4.38 1.63
C ASN A 47 -17.03 5.46 0.93
N PRO A 48 -18.35 5.25 0.75
CA PRO A 48 -19.20 6.21 0.04
C PRO A 48 -19.36 7.50 0.86
N ALA A 49 -19.09 8.65 0.24
CA ALA A 49 -19.19 9.98 0.85
C ALA A 49 -20.61 10.36 1.35
N ARG A 50 -21.62 9.51 1.13
CA ARG A 50 -22.95 9.59 1.74
C ARG A 50 -23.45 8.18 2.07
N PRO A 51 -23.94 7.91 3.29
CA PRO A 51 -24.67 6.69 3.60
C PRO A 51 -25.87 6.53 2.67
N ALA A 52 -26.14 5.29 2.23
CA ALA A 52 -27.41 4.99 1.60
C ALA A 52 -28.53 5.15 2.64
N SER A 53 -29.52 5.99 2.35
CA SER A 53 -30.65 6.26 3.25
C SER A 53 -31.37 4.95 3.60
N GLY A 54 -31.35 4.56 4.88
CA GLY A 54 -32.10 3.42 5.41
C GLY A 54 -31.34 2.10 5.60
N SER A 55 -30.00 2.07 5.53
CA SER A 55 -29.24 0.85 5.88
C SER A 55 -29.03 0.70 7.39
N GLU A 56 -29.70 -0.28 8.02
CA GLU A 56 -29.49 -0.65 9.44
C GLU A 56 -28.19 -1.43 9.70
N LYS A 57 -27.48 -1.86 8.66
CA LYS A 57 -26.18 -2.51 8.79
C LYS A 57 -25.12 -1.47 9.15
N PRO A 58 -24.11 -1.79 9.99
CA PRO A 58 -22.96 -0.93 10.18
C PRO A 58 -22.33 -0.64 8.82
N LEU A 59 -22.17 0.64 8.48
CA LEU A 59 -21.47 1.04 7.27
C LEU A 59 -20.00 0.67 7.40
N TYR A 60 -19.39 0.27 6.29
CA TYR A 60 -17.96 0.06 6.22
C TYR A 60 -17.22 1.36 6.58
N SER A 61 -16.30 1.29 7.55
CA SER A 61 -15.50 2.41 8.02
C SER A 61 -14.06 2.24 7.53
N ASP A 62 -13.65 3.06 6.56
CA ASP A 62 -12.26 3.06 6.08
C ASP A 62 -11.30 3.62 7.13
N GLU A 63 -11.75 4.57 7.97
CA GLU A 63 -10.96 5.11 9.08
C GLU A 63 -10.54 4.03 10.07
N GLU A 64 -11.45 3.12 10.44
CA GLU A 64 -11.16 2.02 11.37
C GLU A 64 -10.12 1.06 10.78
N ASN A 65 -10.23 0.75 9.48
CA ASN A 65 -9.27 -0.12 8.79
C ASN A 65 -7.90 0.56 8.64
N GLN A 66 -7.87 1.86 8.34
CA GLN A 66 -6.63 2.67 8.33
C GLN A 66 -5.96 2.65 9.71
N VAL A 67 -6.71 2.89 10.79
CA VAL A 67 -6.17 2.88 12.17
C VAL A 67 -5.67 1.48 12.55
N ALA A 68 -6.44 0.43 12.29
CA ALA A 68 -6.03 -0.95 12.59
C ALA A 68 -4.77 -1.39 11.83
N LEU A 69 -4.62 -0.98 10.55
CA LEU A 69 -3.40 -1.20 9.78
C LEU A 69 -2.19 -0.55 10.44
N ILE A 70 -2.33 0.69 10.93
CA ILE A 70 -1.27 1.38 11.65
C ILE A 70 -0.94 0.71 12.97
N GLU A 71 -1.93 0.38 13.80
CA GLU A 71 -1.69 -0.29 15.08
C GLU A 71 -0.97 -1.62 14.89
N TRP A 72 -1.35 -2.36 13.83
CA TRP A 72 -0.64 -3.57 13.43
C TRP A 72 0.80 -3.27 13.00
N LEU A 73 1.05 -2.29 12.13
CA LEU A 73 2.39 -1.88 11.69
C LEU A 73 3.26 -1.42 12.88
N GLU A 74 2.78 -0.50 13.70
CA GLU A 74 3.45 0.03 14.89
C GLU A 74 3.74 -1.05 15.94
N SER A 75 3.07 -2.21 15.89
CA SER A 75 3.38 -3.37 16.72
C SER A 75 4.54 -4.24 16.19
N GLN A 76 4.83 -4.23 14.88
CA GLN A 76 5.86 -5.08 14.26
C GLN A 76 7.29 -4.66 14.65
N GLU A 77 8.19 -5.63 14.77
CA GLU A 77 9.61 -5.40 15.07
C GLU A 77 10.32 -4.65 13.92
N TYR A 78 10.14 -5.09 12.68
CA TYR A 78 10.75 -4.47 11.50
C TYR A 78 10.29 -3.02 11.27
N TRP A 79 9.03 -2.70 11.59
CA TRP A 79 8.55 -1.32 11.60
C TRP A 79 9.31 -0.48 12.64
N LYS A 80 9.42 -0.97 13.88
CA LYS A 80 10.12 -0.27 14.98
C LYS A 80 11.61 -0.07 14.68
N ARG A 81 12.27 -1.05 14.05
CA ARG A 81 13.70 -1.01 13.66
C ARG A 81 14.03 0.22 12.81
N ASN A 82 13.19 0.57 11.85
CA ASN A 82 13.45 1.63 10.87
C ASN A 82 12.44 2.79 10.89
N ASN A 83 11.44 2.76 11.77
CA ASN A 83 10.31 3.69 11.82
C ASN A 83 9.58 3.82 10.47
N GLY A 84 9.33 2.68 9.81
CA GLY A 84 8.66 2.58 8.51
C GLY A 84 9.49 3.00 7.29
N ARG A 85 10.73 3.49 7.43
CA ARG A 85 11.52 4.06 6.29
C ARG A 85 11.88 3.06 5.18
N ASP A 86 11.89 1.77 5.51
CA ASP A 86 12.08 0.61 4.63
C ASP A 86 10.76 -0.02 4.17
N HIS A 87 9.62 0.55 4.56
CA HIS A 87 8.30 0.08 4.14
C HIS A 87 7.84 0.84 2.88
N VAL A 88 7.25 0.11 1.95
CA VAL A 88 6.73 0.62 0.67
C VAL A 88 5.22 0.50 0.67
N ILE A 89 4.51 1.62 0.53
CA ILE A 89 3.04 1.68 0.49
C ILE A 89 2.59 2.18 -0.87
N MET A 90 1.63 1.49 -1.51
CA MET A 90 1.01 2.00 -2.72
C MET A 90 -0.18 2.92 -2.40
N ALA A 91 0.09 4.22 -2.39
CA ALA A 91 -0.85 5.30 -2.10
C ALA A 91 -1.24 6.02 -3.41
N LEU A 92 -1.84 5.28 -4.38
CA LEU A 92 -2.17 5.86 -5.69
C LEU A 92 -3.08 7.07 -5.56
N ASP A 93 -4.05 7.02 -4.65
CA ASP A 93 -4.78 8.20 -4.18
C ASP A 93 -4.48 8.45 -2.68
N PRO A 94 -3.66 9.47 -2.34
CA PRO A 94 -3.33 9.78 -0.95
C PRO A 94 -4.55 10.14 -0.10
N ASN A 95 -5.66 10.57 -0.70
CA ASN A 95 -6.91 10.84 0.01
C ASN A 95 -7.48 9.57 0.67
N ALA A 96 -7.15 8.37 0.17
CA ALA A 96 -7.52 7.10 0.80
C ALA A 96 -6.75 6.81 2.11
N LEU A 97 -5.71 7.58 2.42
CA LEU A 97 -4.93 7.47 3.66
C LEU A 97 -5.10 8.68 4.58
N TYR A 98 -6.08 9.56 4.34
CA TYR A 98 -6.19 10.86 5.02
C TYR A 98 -6.12 10.81 6.55
N LYS A 99 -6.57 9.71 7.18
CA LYS A 99 -6.58 9.54 8.63
C LYS A 99 -5.19 9.23 9.19
N VAL A 100 -4.34 8.59 8.40
CA VAL A 100 -3.07 7.98 8.84
C VAL A 100 -1.85 8.36 8.01
N ILE A 101 -2.00 9.18 6.96
CA ILE A 101 -0.92 9.61 6.07
C ILE A 101 0.25 10.24 6.86
N ASP A 102 -0.05 11.00 7.92
CA ASP A 102 0.94 11.62 8.80
C ASP A 102 1.76 10.62 9.63
N LYS A 103 1.28 9.39 9.80
CA LYS A 103 2.02 8.27 10.44
C LYS A 103 2.85 7.46 9.44
N VAL A 104 2.40 7.33 8.20
CA VAL A 104 3.10 6.58 7.14
C VAL A 104 4.01 7.45 6.27
N LYS A 105 4.06 8.77 6.47
CA LYS A 105 4.89 9.69 5.68
C LYS A 105 6.40 9.42 5.70
N ASN A 106 6.89 8.58 6.63
CA ASN A 106 8.29 8.14 6.63
C ASN A 106 8.56 7.00 5.63
N CYS A 107 7.53 6.26 5.22
CA CYS A 107 7.60 5.19 4.24
C CYS A 107 7.93 5.71 2.84
N VAL A 108 8.34 4.81 1.95
CA VAL A 108 8.37 5.05 0.50
C VAL A 108 6.94 4.96 -0.03
N LEU A 109 6.36 6.09 -0.40
CA LEU A 109 5.02 6.17 -0.96
C LEU A 109 5.09 6.07 -2.49
N LEU A 110 4.36 5.12 -3.06
CA LEU A 110 4.13 5.03 -4.51
C LEU A 110 2.84 5.78 -4.83
N VAL A 111 2.94 6.97 -5.40
CA VAL A 111 1.82 7.93 -5.55
C VAL A 111 1.58 8.31 -7.02
N CYS A 112 0.32 8.53 -7.40
CA CYS A 112 0.02 9.07 -8.74
C CYS A 112 0.03 10.60 -8.79
N ASP A 113 -0.28 11.27 -7.68
CA ASP A 113 -0.55 12.71 -7.62
C ASP A 113 -0.08 13.30 -6.28
N PHE A 114 0.99 14.11 -6.33
CA PHE A 114 1.49 14.84 -5.15
C PHE A 114 0.61 16.02 -4.75
N GLY A 115 -0.28 16.52 -5.63
CA GLY A 115 -1.13 17.69 -5.36
C GLY A 115 -2.18 17.47 -4.26
N ARG A 116 -2.28 16.25 -3.73
CA ARG A 116 -3.18 15.85 -2.62
C ARG A 116 -2.46 15.66 -1.29
N LEU A 117 -1.13 15.70 -1.29
CA LEU A 117 -0.31 15.64 -0.09
C LEU A 117 0.00 17.06 0.39
N LYS A 118 0.07 17.26 1.71
CA LYS A 118 0.70 18.45 2.27
C LYS A 118 2.21 18.42 2.02
N GLU A 119 2.85 19.58 2.11
CA GLU A 119 4.30 19.75 1.93
C GLU A 119 5.16 18.84 2.82
N ASP A 120 4.66 18.46 4.00
CA ASP A 120 5.38 17.59 4.95
C ASP A 120 5.00 16.09 4.81
N GLN A 121 4.02 15.74 3.99
CA GLN A 121 3.49 14.38 3.86
C GLN A 121 4.11 13.59 2.69
N GLY A 122 4.59 14.28 1.66
CA GLY A 122 5.29 13.68 0.52
C GLY A 122 6.69 14.25 0.34
N SER A 123 7.60 13.48 -0.26
CA SER A 123 8.96 13.93 -0.56
C SER A 123 9.50 13.31 -1.85
N LEU A 124 9.83 14.17 -2.82
CA LEU A 124 10.45 13.81 -4.10
C LEU A 124 11.83 13.13 -3.97
N VAL A 125 12.40 13.07 -2.77
CA VAL A 125 13.68 12.39 -2.48
C VAL A 125 13.49 10.89 -2.21
N LYS A 126 12.36 10.49 -1.63
CA LYS A 126 12.08 9.09 -1.23
C LYS A 126 10.88 8.46 -1.93
N ASP A 127 9.90 9.26 -2.33
CA ASP A 127 8.62 8.79 -2.87
C ASP A 127 8.68 8.70 -4.40
N VAL A 128 7.91 7.76 -4.96
CA VAL A 128 7.99 7.42 -6.38
C VAL A 128 6.67 7.79 -7.08
N ILE A 129 6.76 8.61 -8.13
CA ILE A 129 5.63 8.90 -9.01
C ILE A 129 5.32 7.67 -9.87
N VAL A 130 4.12 7.11 -9.73
CA VAL A 130 3.63 6.01 -10.56
C VAL A 130 2.66 6.56 -11.62
N PRO A 131 2.93 6.39 -12.93
CA PRO A 131 2.03 6.90 -13.96
C PRO A 131 0.74 6.07 -14.07
N TYR A 132 -0.40 6.74 -13.99
CA TYR A 132 -1.76 6.17 -14.10
C TYR A 132 -1.94 5.17 -15.26
N SER A 133 -1.25 5.37 -16.38
CA SER A 133 -1.47 4.63 -17.64
C SER A 133 -0.87 3.22 -17.69
N ARG A 134 0.06 2.84 -16.81
CA ARG A 134 0.68 1.49 -16.83
C ARG A 134 -0.08 0.43 -16.02
N LEU A 135 -1.19 0.80 -15.40
CA LEU A 135 -1.92 0.01 -14.41
C LEU A 135 -3.05 -0.83 -15.03
N LEU A 136 -2.82 -1.46 -16.19
CA LEU A 136 -3.85 -2.10 -17.04
C LEU A 136 -3.50 -3.48 -17.63
N ARG A 137 -2.40 -4.13 -17.25
CA ARG A 137 -2.06 -5.49 -17.73
C ARG A 137 -1.75 -6.46 -16.59
N SER A 138 -2.47 -7.60 -16.60
CA SER A 138 -2.20 -8.91 -15.93
C SER A 138 -3.21 -9.43 -14.89
N VAL A 139 -4.46 -9.67 -15.33
CA VAL A 139 -5.26 -10.91 -15.08
C VAL A 139 -5.35 -11.52 -13.66
N MET A 140 -6.45 -11.22 -12.94
CA MET A 140 -7.35 -12.20 -12.26
C MET A 140 -6.85 -13.05 -11.03
N ILE A 141 -7.31 -12.65 -9.82
CA ILE A 141 -7.72 -13.53 -8.66
C ILE A 141 -6.58 -14.30 -7.91
N LEU A 142 -6.49 -14.41 -6.56
CA LEU A 142 -7.30 -13.95 -5.41
C LEU A 142 -6.43 -13.47 -4.20
N MET A 143 -6.60 -13.99 -2.97
CA MET A 143 -5.95 -13.58 -1.69
C MET A 143 -5.44 -14.83 -0.91
N PRO A 144 -4.40 -14.78 -0.03
CA PRO A 144 -4.20 -13.92 1.17
C PRO A 144 -2.82 -13.17 1.26
N PRO A 145 -2.48 -12.42 2.33
CA PRO A 145 -1.53 -11.29 2.26
C PRO A 145 -0.10 -11.49 2.83
N LEU A 146 0.71 -10.42 2.65
CA LEU A 146 2.12 -10.16 3.04
C LEU A 146 3.21 -10.80 2.14
N VAL A 147 4.05 -9.92 1.58
CA VAL A 147 5.16 -10.24 0.68
C VAL A 147 6.35 -9.31 0.98
N THR A 148 7.52 -9.91 1.22
CA THR A 148 8.79 -9.22 1.52
C THR A 148 9.68 -9.14 0.27
N MET A 149 10.51 -8.10 0.11
CA MET A 149 11.34 -7.92 -1.09
C MET A 149 12.84 -7.65 -0.86
N ARG A 150 13.67 -8.15 -1.78
CA ARG A 150 15.07 -7.72 -2.05
C ARG A 150 15.18 -6.97 -3.37
N ARG A 151 16.27 -6.19 -3.51
CA ARG A 151 16.73 -5.58 -4.78
C ARG A 151 17.54 -6.57 -5.62
#